data_AF-A0A376W318-F1
#
_entry.id   AF-A0A376W318-F1
#
_cell.length_a   1.000
_cell.length_b   1.000
_cell.length_c   1.000
_cell.angle_alpha   90.00
_cell.angle_beta   90.00
_cell.angle_gamma   90.00
#
_symmetry.space_group_name_H-M   'P 1'
#
loop_
_entity.id
_entity.type
_entity.pdbx_description
1 polymer ?
#
loop_
_entity_poly.entity_id
_entity_poly.type
_entity_poly.pdbx_seq_one_letter_code
_entity_poly.pdbx_strand_id
1 'polypeptide(L)' 'MSGVDGVSPATATSAQEKYDTLFGEVVSAAADARVFVEGRWQFDDDKLNTLHHLGAGTFVTSGKRVTAG' A
#
# COMPACT_ATOMS: atom_id res chain seq x y z
N MET A 1 2.60 38.64 6.29
CA MET A 1 2.23 37.38 5.62
C MET A 1 2.75 36.25 6.50
N SER A 2 1.84 35.42 7.02
CA SER A 2 2.14 34.38 8.01
C SER A 2 2.98 33.26 7.40
N GLY A 3 4.00 32.85 8.15
CA GLY A 3 4.84 31.70 7.81
C GLY A 3 4.04 30.39 7.82
N VAL A 4 4.34 29.55 6.85
CA VAL A 4 3.99 28.13 6.80
C VAL A 4 5.30 27.36 7.01
N ASP A 5 5.86 27.46 8.21
CA ASP A 5 7.02 26.67 8.64
C ASP A 5 6.53 25.62 9.65
N GLY A 6 6.03 24.50 9.13
CA GLY A 6 5.43 23.45 9.96
C GLY A 6 5.79 22.01 9.59
N VAL A 7 6.57 21.78 8.53
CA VAL A 7 7.12 20.46 8.22
C VAL A 7 8.63 20.55 8.35
N SER A 8 9.17 20.08 9.47
CA SER A 8 10.59 19.76 9.53
C SER A 8 10.85 18.70 8.44
N PRO A 9 11.77 18.91 7.49
CA PRO A 9 12.12 17.85 6.56
C PRO A 9 12.61 16.68 7.42
N ALA A 10 11.96 15.53 7.32
CA ALA A 10 12.52 14.31 7.85
C ALA A 10 13.93 14.20 7.27
N THR A 11 14.95 13.99 8.12
CA THR A 11 16.33 13.84 7.65
C THR A 11 16.36 12.79 6.54
N ALA A 12 16.85 13.19 5.36
CA ALA A 12 16.90 12.30 4.23
C ALA A 12 17.71 11.05 4.60
N THR A 13 17.09 9.88 4.43
CA THR A 13 17.78 8.62 4.66
C THR A 13 18.71 8.32 3.49
N SER A 14 19.74 7.50 3.70
CA SER A 14 20.59 7.03 2.60
C SER A 14 19.81 6.28 1.52
N ALA A 15 18.67 5.66 1.86
CA ALA A 15 17.77 5.03 0.91
C ALA A 15 17.01 6.07 0.06
N GLN A 16 16.62 7.21 0.65
CA GLN A 16 15.97 8.30 -0.06
C GLN A 16 16.91 8.94 -1.10
N GLU A 17 18.17 9.21 -0.74
CA GLU A 17 19.13 9.82 -1.66
C GLU A 17 19.57 8.89 -2.79
N LYS A 18 19.75 7.59 -2.47
CA LYS A 18 20.32 6.63 -3.42
C LYS A 18 19.28 6.03 -4.37
N TYR A 19 18.03 5.95 -3.94
CA TYR A 19 16.99 5.20 -4.65
C TYR A 19 15.66 5.97 -4.79
N ASP A 20 15.66 7.28 -4.49
CA ASP A 20 14.45 8.11 -4.46
C ASP A 20 13.33 7.54 -3.57
N THR A 21 13.73 6.85 -2.49
CA THR A 21 12.77 6.21 -1.57
C THR A 21 11.97 7.27 -0.83
N LEU A 22 10.65 7.27 -1.00
CA LEU A 22 9.73 8.17 -0.32
C LEU A 22 9.19 7.53 0.97
N PHE A 23 9.15 8.29 2.06
CA PHE A 23 8.54 7.90 3.33
C PHE A 23 7.37 8.84 3.64
N GLY A 24 6.25 8.29 4.09
CA GLY A 24 5.06 9.07 4.43
C GLY A 24 4.21 8.39 5.50
N GLU A 25 3.56 9.21 6.32
CA GLU A 25 2.58 8.76 7.32
C GLU A 25 1.21 8.51 6.64
N VAL A 26 0.57 7.38 6.97
CA VAL A 26 -0.80 7.10 6.53
C VAL A 26 -1.78 7.73 7.50
N VAL A 27 -2.38 8.86 7.11
CA VAL A 27 -3.35 9.59 7.95
C VAL A 27 -4.80 9.12 7.77
N SER A 28 -5.10 8.39 6.69
CA SER A 28 -6.41 7.79 6.42
C SER A 28 -6.29 6.64 5.42
N ALA A 29 -7.27 5.72 5.43
CA ALA A 29 -7.35 4.60 4.49
C ALA A 29 -8.80 4.30 4.11
N ALA A 30 -9.01 3.78 2.90
CA ALA A 30 -10.31 3.34 2.40
C ALA A 30 -10.15 2.03 1.65
N ALA A 31 -11.22 1.24 1.62
CA ALA A 31 -11.30 -0.01 0.88
C ALA A 31 -12.74 -0.23 0.40
N ASP A 32 -12.89 -1.01 -0.67
CA ASP A 32 -14.20 -1.44 -1.15
C ASP A 32 -14.81 -2.42 -0.14
N ALA A 33 -15.99 -2.09 0.39
CA ALA A 33 -16.67 -2.85 1.42
C ALA A 33 -17.04 -4.28 1.00
N ARG A 34 -17.01 -4.61 -0.30
CA ARG A 34 -17.22 -5.98 -0.80
C ARG A 34 -16.05 -6.91 -0.51
N VAL A 35 -14.83 -6.37 -0.38
CA VAL A 35 -13.60 -7.16 -0.23
C VAL A 35 -12.81 -6.83 1.02
N PHE A 36 -13.17 -5.78 1.75
CA PHE A 36 -12.63 -5.49 3.07
C PHE A 36 -13.78 -5.43 4.08
N VAL A 37 -13.99 -6.55 4.77
CA VAL A 37 -15.12 -6.78 5.67
C VAL A 37 -14.58 -7.02 7.06
N GLU A 38 -15.05 -6.25 8.05
CA GLU A 38 -14.66 -6.39 9.46
C GLU A 38 -13.15 -6.37 9.69
N GLY A 39 -12.44 -5.49 8.98
CA GLY A 39 -10.99 -5.35 9.10
C GLY A 39 -10.19 -6.44 8.40
N ARG A 40 -10.82 -7.27 7.55
CA ARG A 40 -10.18 -8.41 6.88
C ARG A 40 -10.47 -8.42 5.39
N TRP A 41 -9.47 -8.80 4.61
CA TRP A 41 -9.63 -9.03 3.18
C TRP A 41 -10.40 -10.33 2.91
N GLN A 42 -11.39 -10.24 2.04
CA GLN A 42 -12.16 -11.36 1.48
C GLN A 42 -11.90 -11.38 -0.02
N PHE A 43 -11.10 -12.37 -0.47
CA PHE A 43 -10.70 -12.55 -1.87
C PHE A 43 -11.38 -13.81 -2.38
N ASP A 44 -12.68 -13.67 -2.64
CA ASP A 44 -13.57 -14.81 -2.89
C ASP A 44 -13.94 -14.94 -4.38
N ASP A 45 -13.82 -13.86 -5.15
CA ASP A 45 -14.08 -13.76 -6.60
C ASP A 45 -12.89 -13.05 -7.29
N ASP A 46 -12.56 -13.45 -8.52
CA ASP A 46 -11.35 -13.02 -9.24
C ASP A 46 -11.33 -11.52 -9.62
N LYS A 47 -12.43 -10.82 -9.39
CA LYS A 47 -12.69 -9.47 -9.91
C LYS A 47 -12.08 -8.34 -9.09
N LEU A 48 -11.81 -8.57 -7.80
CA LEU A 48 -11.31 -7.52 -6.88
C LEU A 48 -10.05 -7.96 -6.11
N ASN A 49 -9.32 -8.91 -6.68
CA ASN A 49 -8.03 -9.32 -6.15
C ASN A 49 -6.95 -8.26 -6.40
N THR A 50 -5.99 -8.17 -5.50
CA THR A 50 -4.79 -7.37 -5.73
C THR A 50 -3.93 -7.98 -6.84
N LEU A 51 -3.26 -7.13 -7.62
CA LEU A 51 -2.29 -7.53 -8.64
C LEU A 51 -0.87 -7.47 -8.07
N HIS A 52 -0.08 -8.50 -8.36
CA HIS A 52 1.34 -8.59 -8.02
C HIS A 52 2.13 -8.64 -9.32
N HIS A 53 3.01 -7.67 -9.53
CA HIS A 53 3.80 -7.53 -10.75
C HIS A 53 4.99 -8.50 -10.76
N LEU A 54 5.16 -9.25 -11.86
CA LEU A 54 6.27 -10.20 -12.05
C LEU A 54 7.35 -9.68 -13.01
N GLY A 55 7.11 -8.55 -13.69
CA GLY A 55 7.98 -8.03 -14.75
C GLY A 55 7.41 -8.23 -16.14
N ALA A 56 7.96 -7.49 -17.12
CA ALA A 56 7.60 -7.60 -18.55
C ALA A 56 6.08 -7.53 -18.83
N GLY A 57 5.33 -6.74 -18.07
CA GLY A 57 3.87 -6.62 -18.21
C GLY A 57 3.08 -7.84 -17.73
N THR A 58 3.71 -8.75 -16.99
CA THR A 58 3.08 -9.95 -16.43
C THR A 58 2.70 -9.74 -14.98
N PHE A 59 1.50 -10.19 -14.61
CA PHE A 59 0.92 -10.04 -13.27
C PHE A 59 0.29 -11.35 -12.80
N VAL A 60 0.20 -11.52 -11.48
CA VAL A 60 -0.61 -12.54 -10.83
C VAL A 60 -1.58 -11.89 -9.85
N THR A 61 -2.74 -12.50 -9.66
CA THR A 61 -3.66 -12.09 -8.58
C THR A 61 -3.25 -12.74 -7.27
N SER A 62 -3.75 -12.21 -6.15
CA SER A 62 -3.70 -12.93 -4.87
C SER A 62 -4.22 -14.37 -5.00
N GLY A 63 -3.53 -15.31 -4.34
CA GLY A 63 -3.87 -16.74 -4.34
C GLY A 63 -4.96 -17.12 -3.34
N LYS A 64 -5.27 -18.42 -3.24
CA LYS A 64 -6.25 -18.93 -2.28
C LYS A 64 -5.83 -18.61 -0.83
N ARG A 65 -6.79 -18.14 -0.02
CA ARG A 65 -6.58 -17.91 1.41
C ARG A 65 -6.24 -19.22 2.13
N VAL A 66 -5.25 -19.16 3.01
CA VAL A 66 -4.86 -20.26 3.91
C VAL A 66 -4.94 -19.76 5.34
N THR A 67 -5.39 -20.61 6.27
CA THR A 67 -5.49 -20.31 7.69
C THR A 67 -4.56 -21.24 8.46
N ALA A 68 -3.76 -20.69 9.37
CA ALA A 68 -2.98 -21.49 10.31
C ALA A 68 -3.93 -22.13 11.35
N GLY A 69 -3.71 -23.41 11.66
CA GLY A 69 -4.41 -24.13 12.73
C GLY A 69 -3.87 -23.80 14.11
#